data_AF-A0A948B0B2-F1
#
_entry.id   AF-A0A948B0B2-F1
#
_cell.length_a   1.000
_cell.length_b   1.000
_cell.length_c   1.000
_cell.angle_alpha   90.00
_cell.angle_beta   90.00
_cell.angle_gamma   90.00
#
_symmetry.space_group_name_H-M   'P 1'
#
loop_
_entity.id
_entity.type
_entity.pdbx_description
1 polymer ?
#
loop_
_entity_poly.entity_id
_entity_poly.type
_entity_poly.pdbx_seq_one_letter_code
_entity_poly.pdbx_strand_id
1 'polypeptide(L)'
;MKFGRDAARLKDVGMQVKAIPREEIDAWLLSEAGLPVRVVNAVRIVPVQTVGQLRKLPDSDLLKLRSLGRISLGHIHSFLRHCGQIEQGRLRFASIQEVFALVLDESERAVLTARYGLDLDPAKTGQARVTLQQIADTVQITRERVRQIQDAGLLHLRSRLARACLQPFYEFLSAQLSRKGGIASREDLAALRSEPALAGLNPCGLARLLSEANPAQLVTHHGFFTTFQKGFIEEVEARLVALLEEAGAPLTRDELCRKAGPEALGPLKDPAGAIECLLDHCPAVAAAKDGRYFLYRNGAQAFVVEILSRMERPAHYRKITAAFNEALKPLKRKGAGFMLGLLIATPRCTRVDRGIYDLKAE
;
A
#
# COMPACT_ATOMS: atom_id res chain seq x y z
N MET A 1 -16.68 -8.74 31.17
CA MET A 1 -16.52 -8.56 29.71
C MET A 1 -17.73 -7.80 29.15
N LYS A 2 -17.59 -6.49 28.89
CA LYS A 2 -18.59 -5.65 28.22
C LYS A 2 -17.88 -4.91 27.07
N PHE A 3 -17.71 -5.58 25.93
CA PHE A 3 -17.14 -5.00 24.70
C PHE A 3 -18.09 -5.10 23.49
N GLY A 4 -19.39 -5.33 23.73
CA GLY A 4 -20.34 -5.68 22.67
C GLY A 4 -21.40 -4.62 22.29
N ARG A 5 -21.34 -3.37 22.78
CA ARG A 5 -22.44 -2.39 22.55
C ARG A 5 -22.08 -1.12 21.78
N ASP A 6 -20.82 -0.83 21.50
CA ASP A 6 -20.44 0.40 20.78
C ASP A 6 -20.39 0.27 19.25
N ALA A 7 -20.45 -0.94 18.69
CA ALA A 7 -20.40 -1.15 17.24
C ALA A 7 -21.69 -0.73 16.51
N ALA A 8 -22.83 -0.62 17.21
CA ALA A 8 -24.13 -0.35 16.59
C ALA A 8 -24.49 1.15 16.47
N ARG A 9 -23.72 2.07 17.09
CA ARG A 9 -23.95 3.53 17.02
C ARG A 9 -23.16 4.26 15.92
N LEU A 10 -22.35 3.55 15.13
CA LEU A 10 -21.52 4.13 14.07
C LEU A 10 -22.22 4.23 12.70
N LYS A 11 -23.49 3.82 12.59
CA LYS A 11 -24.19 3.71 11.29
C LYS A 11 -24.55 5.05 10.62
N ASP A 12 -24.20 6.19 11.21
CA ASP A 12 -24.52 7.51 10.64
C ASP A 12 -23.39 8.55 10.86
N VAL A 13 -22.14 8.06 11.00
CA VAL A 13 -20.99 8.92 11.30
C VAL A 13 -20.13 9.06 10.05
N GLY A 14 -20.45 10.05 9.22
CA GLY A 14 -19.56 10.47 8.15
C GLY A 14 -18.16 10.80 8.68
N MET A 15 -17.15 10.67 7.83
CA MET A 15 -15.76 10.99 8.11
C MET A 15 -15.61 12.49 8.37
N GLN A 16 -15.43 12.87 9.63
CA GLN A 16 -15.32 14.27 10.04
C GLN A 16 -13.89 14.76 9.93
N VAL A 17 -13.70 15.86 9.20
CA VAL A 17 -12.42 16.56 9.12
C VAL A 17 -12.17 17.31 10.42
N LYS A 18 -10.99 17.09 11.01
CA LYS A 18 -10.56 17.81 12.23
C LYS A 18 -10.48 19.31 11.94
N ALA A 19 -10.90 20.10 12.92
CA ALA A 19 -10.77 21.54 12.83
C ALA A 19 -9.29 21.95 12.75
N ILE A 20 -8.98 22.87 11.83
CA ILE A 20 -7.64 23.46 11.68
C ILE A 20 -7.77 24.96 11.97
N PRO A 21 -6.98 25.53 12.91
CA PRO A 21 -7.05 26.95 13.22
C PRO A 21 -6.89 27.82 11.97
N ARG A 22 -7.60 28.95 11.94
CA ARG A 22 -7.58 29.86 10.80
C ARG A 22 -6.17 30.35 10.50
N GLU A 23 -5.39 30.64 11.53
CA GLU A 23 -4.02 31.11 11.42
C GLU A 23 -3.13 30.11 10.68
N GLU A 24 -3.33 28.81 10.92
CA GLU A 24 -2.62 27.75 10.23
C GLU A 24 -3.05 27.66 8.76
N ILE A 25 -4.36 27.71 8.48
CA ILE A 25 -4.88 27.71 7.10
C ILE A 25 -4.38 28.95 6.33
N ASP A 26 -4.44 30.13 6.95
CA ASP A 26 -4.04 31.40 6.35
C ASP A 26 -2.53 31.46 6.07
N ALA A 27 -1.73 30.64 6.76
CA ALA A 27 -0.30 30.46 6.50
C ALA A 27 0.01 29.50 5.34
N TRP A 28 -0.96 28.76 4.80
CA TRP A 28 -0.71 27.86 3.67
C TRP A 28 -0.26 28.64 2.44
N LEU A 29 0.84 28.19 1.82
CA LEU A 29 1.30 28.70 0.53
C LEU A 29 0.29 28.34 -0.57
N LEU A 30 -0.04 29.30 -1.43
CA LEU A 30 -1.03 29.08 -2.50
C LEU A 30 -0.62 27.98 -3.47
N SER A 31 0.68 27.79 -3.70
CA SER A 31 1.23 26.71 -4.53
C SER A 31 0.98 25.31 -3.97
N GLU A 32 0.72 25.18 -2.67
CA GLU A 32 0.48 23.91 -1.99
C GLU A 32 -0.95 23.78 -1.45
N ALA A 33 -1.72 24.87 -1.46
CA ALA A 33 -3.02 24.94 -0.81
C ALA A 33 -4.08 24.02 -1.45
N GLY A 34 -3.95 23.74 -2.76
CA GLY A 34 -4.93 22.97 -3.54
C GLY A 34 -5.80 23.83 -4.45
N LEU A 35 -5.36 25.05 -4.76
CA LEU A 35 -5.96 25.88 -5.79
C LEU A 35 -5.51 25.42 -7.18
N PRO A 36 -6.35 25.60 -8.22
CA PRO A 36 -5.96 25.31 -9.60
C PRO A 36 -4.70 26.10 -10.00
N VAL A 37 -3.79 25.46 -10.74
CA VAL A 37 -2.52 26.06 -11.20
C VAL A 37 -2.71 27.42 -11.88
N ARG A 38 -3.80 27.58 -12.65
CA ARG A 38 -4.16 28.86 -13.29
C ARG A 38 -4.40 29.97 -12.27
N VAL A 39 -5.07 29.68 -11.16
CA VAL A 39 -5.30 30.64 -10.07
C VAL A 39 -3.96 31.01 -9.44
N VAL A 40 -3.16 30.01 -9.07
CA VAL A 40 -1.83 30.20 -8.45
C VAL A 40 -0.92 31.06 -9.33
N ASN A 41 -0.90 30.81 -10.65
CA ASN A 41 -0.08 31.59 -11.57
C ASN A 41 -0.58 33.02 -11.77
N ALA A 42 -1.90 33.23 -11.78
CA ALA A 42 -2.47 34.57 -11.94
C ALA A 42 -2.19 35.47 -10.73
N VAL A 43 -2.26 34.92 -9.52
CA VAL A 43 -2.01 35.68 -8.28
C VAL A 43 -0.53 35.86 -7.97
N ARG A 44 0.37 35.08 -8.57
CA ARG A 44 1.83 35.24 -8.40
C ARG A 44 2.38 36.58 -8.89
N ILE A 45 1.63 37.30 -9.74
CA ILE A 45 2.01 38.61 -10.29
C ILE A 45 1.88 39.71 -9.22
N VAL A 46 1.06 39.48 -8.19
CA VAL A 46 0.93 40.33 -7.02
C VAL A 46 1.65 39.69 -5.82
N PRO A 47 2.01 40.45 -4.76
CA PRO A 47 2.70 39.91 -3.58
C PRO A 47 1.76 39.09 -2.67
N VAL A 48 1.02 38.15 -3.26
CA VAL A 48 0.10 37.23 -2.59
C VAL A 48 0.65 35.82 -2.72
N GLN A 49 1.16 35.30 -1.62
CA GLN A 49 1.79 34.00 -1.51
C GLN A 49 1.00 33.03 -0.62
N THR A 50 0.17 33.55 0.29
CA THR A 50 -0.59 32.72 1.25
C THR A 50 -2.09 32.83 1.09
N VAL A 51 -2.82 31.84 1.62
CA VAL A 51 -4.29 31.82 1.67
C VAL A 51 -4.83 33.04 2.42
N GLY A 52 -4.20 33.44 3.52
CA GLY A 52 -4.63 34.61 4.30
C GLY A 52 -4.49 35.92 3.54
N GLN A 53 -3.45 36.07 2.73
CA GLN A 53 -3.29 37.23 1.84
C GLN A 53 -4.35 37.21 0.73
N LEU A 54 -4.60 36.04 0.13
CA LEU A 54 -5.62 35.89 -0.92
C LEU A 54 -7.02 36.26 -0.40
N ARG A 55 -7.36 35.82 0.82
CA ARG A 55 -8.65 36.08 1.48
C ARG A 55 -8.92 37.58 1.71
N LYS A 56 -7.89 38.42 1.74
CA LYS A 56 -8.01 39.88 1.94
C LYS A 56 -8.26 40.65 0.64
N LEU A 57 -8.04 40.03 -0.52
CA LEU A 57 -8.27 40.69 -1.81
C LEU A 57 -9.76 40.74 -2.14
N PRO A 58 -10.31 41.91 -2.49
CA PRO A 58 -11.69 41.98 -2.98
C PRO A 58 -11.80 41.38 -4.39
N ASP A 59 -12.97 40.86 -4.72
CA ASP A 59 -13.27 40.28 -6.03
C ASP A 59 -12.95 41.24 -7.20
N SER A 60 -13.17 42.54 -6.99
CA SER A 60 -12.87 43.58 -7.97
C SER A 60 -11.37 43.68 -8.29
N ASP A 61 -10.49 43.41 -7.34
CA ASP A 61 -9.04 43.41 -7.56
C ASP A 61 -8.57 42.09 -8.16
N LEU A 62 -9.16 40.96 -7.73
CA LEU A 62 -8.89 39.65 -8.33
C LEU A 62 -9.24 39.63 -9.82
N LEU A 63 -10.36 40.23 -10.22
CA LEU A 63 -10.80 40.29 -11.62
C LEU A 63 -9.96 41.24 -12.50
N LYS A 64 -9.15 42.12 -11.91
CA LYS A 64 -8.17 42.93 -12.65
C LYS A 64 -6.91 42.12 -13.01
N LEU A 65 -6.68 40.98 -12.35
CA LEU A 65 -5.50 40.17 -12.62
C LEU A 65 -5.59 39.49 -13.99
N ARG A 66 -4.49 39.54 -14.73
CA ARG A 66 -4.39 38.89 -16.05
C ARG A 66 -4.71 37.40 -15.91
N SER A 67 -5.59 36.91 -16.79
CA SER A 67 -5.97 35.50 -16.89
C SER A 67 -6.83 34.95 -15.74
N LEU A 68 -7.30 35.79 -14.80
CA LEU A 68 -8.24 35.43 -13.74
C LEU A 68 -9.66 35.91 -14.11
N GLY A 69 -10.47 34.99 -14.64
CA GLY A 69 -11.87 35.26 -14.98
C GLY A 69 -12.86 34.82 -13.89
N ARG A 70 -14.16 34.98 -14.15
CA ARG A 70 -15.25 34.58 -13.23
C ARG A 70 -15.18 33.11 -12.79
N ILE A 71 -14.76 32.22 -13.69
CA ILE A 71 -14.60 30.78 -13.37
C ILE A 71 -13.50 30.59 -12.30
N SER A 72 -12.34 31.23 -12.49
CA SER A 72 -11.24 31.18 -11.53
C SER A 72 -11.62 31.81 -10.19
N LEU A 73 -12.39 32.91 -10.21
CA LEU A 73 -12.96 33.49 -9.01
C LEU A 73 -13.90 32.53 -8.28
N GLY A 74 -14.77 31.82 -9.01
CA GLY A 74 -15.61 30.76 -8.46
C GLY A 74 -14.81 29.64 -7.79
N HIS A 75 -13.69 29.24 -8.37
CA HIS A 75 -12.78 28.27 -7.75
C HIS A 75 -12.16 28.79 -6.45
N ILE A 76 -11.73 30.07 -6.40
CA ILE A 76 -11.22 30.72 -5.19
C ILE A 76 -12.30 30.72 -4.09
N HIS A 77 -13.52 31.13 -4.43
CA HIS A 77 -14.64 31.18 -3.48
C HIS A 77 -14.99 29.79 -2.94
N SER A 78 -15.05 28.79 -3.83
CA SER A 78 -15.25 27.40 -3.43
C SER A 78 -14.15 26.93 -2.47
N PHE A 79 -12.88 27.16 -2.82
CA PHE A 79 -11.73 26.81 -1.99
C PHE A 79 -11.80 27.47 -0.60
N LEU A 80 -12.03 28.79 -0.52
CA LEU A 80 -12.13 29.53 0.74
C LEU A 80 -13.32 29.08 1.60
N ARG A 81 -14.43 28.68 0.97
CA ARG A 81 -15.58 28.10 1.66
C ARG A 81 -15.22 26.79 2.35
N HIS A 82 -14.53 25.89 1.64
CA HIS A 82 -14.07 24.62 2.23
C HIS A 82 -13.08 24.87 3.36
N CYS A 83 -12.15 25.82 3.20
CA CYS A 83 -11.27 26.27 4.27
C CYS A 83 -12.05 26.74 5.51
N GLY A 84 -13.10 27.54 5.34
CA GLY A 84 -13.97 27.97 6.44
C GLY A 84 -14.75 26.82 7.09
N GLN A 85 -15.14 25.79 6.33
CA GLN A 85 -15.79 24.60 6.89
C GLN A 85 -14.80 23.73 7.69
N ILE A 86 -13.55 23.63 7.23
CA ILE A 86 -12.46 22.96 7.95
C ILE A 86 -12.13 23.73 9.22
N GLU A 87 -12.00 25.06 9.15
CA GLU A 87 -11.79 25.95 10.31
C GLU A 87 -12.80 25.68 11.43
N GLN A 88 -14.05 25.43 11.06
CA GLN A 88 -15.15 25.18 11.99
C GLN A 88 -15.32 23.69 12.37
N GLY A 89 -14.53 22.78 11.80
CA GLY A 89 -14.68 21.33 11.99
C GLY A 89 -16.02 20.77 11.49
N ARG A 90 -16.68 21.47 10.55
CA ARG A 90 -18.00 21.13 10.02
C ARG A 90 -17.95 20.28 8.76
N LEU A 91 -16.80 20.22 8.10
CA LEU A 91 -16.64 19.44 6.87
C LEU A 91 -16.69 17.93 7.19
N ARG A 92 -17.59 17.23 6.51
CA ARG A 92 -17.82 15.79 6.66
C ARG A 92 -17.99 15.15 5.29
N PHE A 93 -17.51 13.93 5.16
CA PHE A 93 -17.66 13.13 3.96
C PHE A 93 -18.31 11.78 4.31
N ALA A 94 -19.33 11.36 3.56
CA ALA A 94 -19.90 10.03 3.73
C ALA A 94 -18.93 8.96 3.19
N SER A 95 -18.16 9.30 2.17
CA SER A 95 -17.18 8.38 1.55
C SER A 95 -15.99 9.10 0.95
N ILE A 96 -14.94 8.34 0.65
CA ILE A 96 -13.73 8.86 0.02
C ILE A 96 -13.96 9.35 -1.41
N GLN A 97 -14.99 8.82 -2.09
CA GLN A 97 -15.34 9.26 -3.44
C GLN A 97 -15.78 10.74 -3.44
N GLU A 98 -16.41 11.22 -2.36
CA GLU A 98 -16.76 12.64 -2.22
C GLU A 98 -15.51 13.52 -2.09
N VAL A 99 -14.48 13.04 -1.40
CA VAL A 99 -13.18 13.73 -1.34
C VAL A 99 -12.55 13.77 -2.72
N PHE A 100 -12.55 12.67 -3.46
CA PHE A 100 -12.04 12.65 -4.84
C PHE A 100 -12.83 13.57 -5.76
N ALA A 101 -14.16 13.63 -5.64
CA ALA A 101 -14.99 14.55 -6.41
C ALA A 101 -14.70 16.02 -6.10
N LEU A 102 -14.32 16.31 -4.85
CA LEU A 102 -13.93 17.65 -4.41
C LEU A 102 -12.56 18.09 -4.97
N VAL A 103 -11.57 17.19 -4.97
CA VAL A 103 -10.15 17.57 -5.20
C VAL A 103 -9.59 17.16 -6.55
N LEU A 104 -10.24 16.25 -7.27
CA LEU A 104 -9.78 15.72 -8.56
C LEU A 104 -10.79 16.00 -9.66
N ASP A 105 -10.28 16.30 -10.85
CA ASP A 105 -11.11 16.33 -12.05
C ASP A 105 -11.49 14.91 -12.54
N GLU A 106 -12.38 14.82 -13.52
CA GLU A 106 -12.86 13.54 -14.02
C GLU A 106 -11.76 12.69 -14.67
N SER A 107 -10.84 13.32 -15.41
CA SER A 107 -9.74 12.62 -16.08
C SER A 107 -8.73 12.08 -15.06
N GLU A 108 -8.40 12.88 -14.05
CA GLU A 108 -7.55 12.49 -12.92
C GLU A 108 -8.15 11.31 -12.16
N ARG A 109 -9.44 11.38 -11.81
CA ARG A 109 -10.14 10.27 -11.14
C ARG A 109 -10.14 9.01 -11.98
N ALA A 110 -10.40 9.11 -13.29
CA ALA A 110 -10.42 7.95 -14.18
C ALA A 110 -9.04 7.29 -14.28
N VAL A 111 -7.98 8.08 -14.51
CA VAL A 111 -6.61 7.57 -14.60
C VAL A 111 -6.15 6.95 -13.28
N LEU A 112 -6.42 7.60 -12.14
CA LEU A 112 -6.06 7.05 -10.83
C LEU A 112 -6.87 5.79 -10.49
N THR A 113 -8.17 5.76 -10.83
CA THR A 113 -9.00 4.55 -10.67
C THR A 113 -8.40 3.37 -11.42
N ALA A 114 -8.09 3.53 -12.70
CA ALA A 114 -7.50 2.47 -13.51
C ALA A 114 -6.09 2.09 -13.03
N ARG A 115 -5.23 3.07 -12.76
CA ARG A 115 -3.83 2.85 -12.37
C ARG A 115 -3.70 2.07 -11.07
N TYR A 116 -4.52 2.42 -10.08
CA TYR A 116 -4.48 1.82 -8.76
C TYR A 116 -5.51 0.70 -8.58
N GLY A 117 -6.36 0.45 -9.59
CA GLY A 117 -7.38 -0.59 -9.57
C GLY A 117 -8.42 -0.36 -8.48
N LEU A 118 -8.93 0.88 -8.37
CA LEU A 118 -9.88 1.26 -7.31
C LEU A 118 -11.26 0.62 -7.50
N ASP A 119 -11.61 0.22 -8.71
CA ASP A 119 -12.85 -0.46 -9.08
C ASP A 119 -12.71 -1.99 -9.19
N LEU A 120 -11.47 -2.49 -9.23
CA LEU A 120 -11.17 -3.91 -9.37
C LEU A 120 -11.59 -4.72 -8.14
N ASP A 121 -11.99 -5.96 -8.38
CA ASP A 121 -12.28 -6.91 -7.31
C ASP A 121 -11.00 -7.26 -6.54
N PRO A 122 -10.91 -7.01 -5.21
CA PRO A 122 -9.74 -7.36 -4.41
C PRO A 122 -9.43 -8.86 -4.44
N ALA A 123 -10.42 -9.73 -4.69
CA ALA A 123 -10.21 -11.17 -4.80
C ALA A 123 -9.49 -11.58 -6.10
N LYS A 124 -9.47 -10.73 -7.14
CA LYS A 124 -8.71 -10.94 -8.37
C LYS A 124 -7.24 -10.58 -8.14
N THR A 125 -6.58 -11.43 -7.36
CA THR A 125 -5.25 -11.28 -6.75
C THR A 125 -4.06 -11.14 -7.72
N GLY A 126 -4.29 -11.23 -9.04
CA GLY A 126 -3.22 -11.20 -10.04
C GLY A 126 -3.01 -9.88 -10.79
N GLN A 127 -3.94 -8.91 -10.72
CA GLN A 127 -3.78 -7.68 -11.50
C GLN A 127 -2.81 -6.72 -10.82
N ALA A 128 -1.55 -6.80 -11.26
CA ALA A 128 -0.56 -5.74 -11.15
C ALA A 128 -1.17 -4.41 -11.59
N ARG A 129 -0.71 -3.30 -11.00
CA ARG A 129 -1.11 -1.93 -11.39
C ARG A 129 -1.18 -1.84 -12.91
N VAL A 130 -2.32 -1.43 -13.47
CA VAL A 130 -2.48 -1.24 -14.92
C VAL A 130 -1.39 -0.28 -15.38
N THR A 131 -0.61 -0.66 -16.39
CA THR A 131 0.51 0.17 -16.86
C THR A 131 -0.03 1.45 -17.51
N LEU A 132 0.78 2.52 -17.52
CA LEU A 132 0.42 3.76 -18.19
C LEU A 132 0.08 3.54 -19.68
N GLN A 133 0.76 2.58 -20.32
CA GLN A 133 0.49 2.20 -21.71
C GLN A 133 -0.88 1.56 -21.86
N GLN A 134 -1.23 0.60 -21.01
CA GLN A 134 -2.55 -0.06 -21.05
C GLN A 134 -3.70 0.94 -20.81
N ILE A 135 -3.51 1.92 -19.92
CA ILE A 135 -4.48 3.00 -19.71
C ILE A 135 -4.58 3.84 -20.98
N ALA A 136 -3.44 4.29 -21.53
CA ALA A 136 -3.37 5.07 -22.76
C ALA A 136 -4.09 4.39 -23.94
N ASP A 137 -3.88 3.10 -24.12
CA ASP A 137 -4.54 2.29 -25.15
C ASP A 137 -6.07 2.22 -24.93
N THR A 138 -6.50 2.14 -23.67
CA THR A 138 -7.94 2.07 -23.32
C THR A 138 -8.64 3.41 -23.55
N VAL A 139 -8.02 4.53 -23.18
CA VAL A 139 -8.61 5.87 -23.29
C VAL A 139 -8.21 6.64 -24.55
N GLN A 140 -7.48 5.99 -25.47
CA GLN A 140 -7.07 6.53 -26.78
C GLN A 140 -6.30 7.86 -26.67
N ILE A 141 -5.38 7.96 -25.71
CA ILE A 141 -4.45 9.08 -25.56
C ILE A 141 -3.02 8.57 -25.44
N THR A 142 -2.02 9.45 -25.53
CA THR A 142 -0.62 9.02 -25.41
C THR A 142 -0.28 8.62 -23.97
N ARG A 143 0.65 7.67 -23.81
CA ARG A 143 1.23 7.31 -22.50
C ARG A 143 1.72 8.52 -21.72
N GLU A 144 2.36 9.47 -22.41
CA GLU A 144 2.86 10.70 -21.79
C GLU A 144 1.73 11.58 -21.26
N ARG A 145 0.60 11.66 -21.97
CA ARG A 145 -0.59 12.38 -21.49
C ARG A 145 -1.19 11.71 -20.25
N VAL A 146 -1.26 10.38 -20.21
CA VAL A 146 -1.70 9.63 -19.01
C VAL A 146 -0.78 9.92 -17.84
N ARG A 147 0.54 9.93 -18.05
CA ARG A 147 1.53 10.27 -17.02
C ARG A 147 1.28 11.66 -16.44
N GLN A 148 1.10 12.67 -17.30
CA GLN A 148 0.81 14.03 -16.86
C GLN A 148 -0.47 14.13 -16.02
N ILE A 149 -1.53 13.43 -16.43
CA ILE A 149 -2.80 13.38 -15.68
C ILE A 149 -2.60 12.69 -14.32
N GLN A 150 -1.87 11.56 -14.29
CA GLN A 150 -1.56 10.86 -13.03
C GLN A 150 -0.75 11.76 -12.09
N ASP A 151 0.28 12.44 -12.60
CA ASP A 151 1.15 13.31 -11.80
C ASP A 151 0.38 14.52 -11.27
N ALA A 152 -0.50 15.12 -12.08
CA ALA A 152 -1.40 16.20 -11.67
C ALA A 152 -2.36 15.75 -10.56
N GLY A 153 -3.02 14.60 -10.74
CA GLY A 153 -3.92 14.05 -9.72
C GLY A 153 -3.20 13.72 -8.40
N LEU A 154 -1.99 13.14 -8.45
CA LEU A 154 -1.17 12.90 -7.26
C LEU A 154 -0.74 14.21 -6.59
N LEU A 155 -0.41 15.25 -7.36
CA LEU A 155 -0.10 16.58 -6.82
C LEU A 155 -1.32 17.20 -6.12
N HIS A 156 -2.52 17.08 -6.70
CA HIS A 156 -3.75 17.54 -6.08
C HIS A 156 -4.05 16.81 -4.76
N LEU A 157 -3.90 15.48 -4.72
CA LEU A 157 -4.06 14.69 -3.48
C LEU A 157 -3.02 15.03 -2.40
N ARG A 158 -1.87 15.59 -2.79
CA ARG A 158 -0.80 16.06 -1.88
C ARG A 158 -1.02 17.48 -1.36
N SER A 159 -1.97 18.23 -1.92
CA SER A 159 -2.27 19.59 -1.47
C SER A 159 -2.73 19.64 -0.01
N ARG A 160 -2.56 20.79 0.64
CA ARG A 160 -2.96 21.01 2.05
C ARG A 160 -4.46 20.74 2.25
N LEU A 161 -5.31 21.24 1.35
CA LEU A 161 -6.74 20.98 1.39
C LEU A 161 -7.05 19.48 1.28
N ALA A 162 -6.50 18.79 0.27
CA ALA A 162 -6.75 17.37 0.09
C ALA A 162 -6.24 16.54 1.27
N ARG A 163 -5.06 16.86 1.81
CA ARG A 163 -4.51 16.19 2.99
C ARG A 163 -5.42 16.36 4.21
N ALA A 164 -5.95 17.55 4.45
CA ALA A 164 -6.93 17.77 5.51
C ALA A 164 -8.20 16.92 5.31
N CYS A 165 -8.75 16.91 4.09
CA CYS A 165 -9.94 16.13 3.76
C CYS A 165 -9.72 14.60 3.80
N LEU A 166 -8.54 14.13 3.44
CA LEU A 166 -8.16 12.71 3.45
C LEU A 166 -7.75 12.21 4.82
N GLN A 167 -7.40 13.09 5.76
CA GLN A 167 -6.90 12.72 7.10
C GLN A 167 -7.79 11.70 7.84
N PRO A 168 -9.14 11.84 7.85
CA PRO A 168 -10.00 10.87 8.52
C PRO A 168 -9.92 9.46 7.89
N PHE A 169 -9.66 9.37 6.57
CA PHE A 169 -9.50 8.10 5.86
C PHE A 169 -8.14 7.45 6.13
N TYR A 170 -7.08 8.25 6.27
CA TYR A 170 -5.80 7.74 6.78
C TYR A 170 -5.94 7.19 8.20
N GLU A 171 -6.65 7.92 9.07
CA GLU A 171 -6.90 7.48 10.46
C GLU A 171 -7.73 6.20 10.49
N PHE A 172 -8.76 6.11 9.64
CA PHE A 172 -9.56 4.90 9.47
C PHE A 172 -8.69 3.71 9.06
N LEU A 173 -7.92 3.81 7.96
CA LEU A 173 -7.06 2.72 7.51
C LEU A 173 -5.98 2.37 8.54
N SER A 174 -5.37 3.38 9.16
CA SER A 174 -4.36 3.19 10.22
C SER A 174 -4.93 2.47 11.43
N ALA A 175 -6.19 2.75 11.80
CA ALA A 175 -6.88 2.03 12.87
C ALA A 175 -7.13 0.57 12.50
N GLN A 176 -7.52 0.28 11.24
CA GLN A 176 -7.69 -1.10 10.76
C GLN A 176 -6.35 -1.86 10.76
N LEU A 177 -5.28 -1.24 10.28
CA LEU A 177 -3.93 -1.81 10.33
C LEU A 177 -3.45 -2.02 11.77
N SER A 178 -3.70 -1.06 12.66
CA SER A 178 -3.31 -1.15 14.07
C SER A 178 -3.99 -2.31 14.80
N ARG A 179 -5.23 -2.65 14.43
CA ARG A 179 -5.94 -3.83 14.96
C ARG A 179 -5.30 -5.15 14.52
N LYS A 180 -4.54 -5.13 13.41
CA LYS A 180 -3.78 -6.24 12.85
C LYS A 180 -2.28 -6.19 13.22
N GLY A 181 -1.91 -5.40 14.23
CA GLY A 181 -0.53 -5.29 14.67
C GLY A 181 0.31 -4.23 13.94
N GLY A 182 -0.31 -3.41 13.08
CA GLY A 182 0.32 -2.33 12.32
C GLY A 182 0.81 -2.74 10.92
N ILE A 183 0.60 -3.99 10.53
CA ILE A 183 0.93 -4.56 9.22
C ILE A 183 -0.27 -5.38 8.74
N ALA A 184 -0.60 -5.32 7.46
CA ALA A 184 -1.67 -6.14 6.89
C ALA A 184 -1.39 -6.52 5.43
N SER A 185 -1.76 -7.74 5.05
CA SER A 185 -1.70 -8.20 3.68
C SER A 185 -2.86 -7.63 2.84
N ARG A 186 -2.90 -8.00 1.56
CA ARG A 186 -4.03 -7.66 0.68
C ARG A 186 -5.33 -8.34 1.13
N GLU A 187 -5.22 -9.59 1.54
CA GLU A 187 -6.33 -10.41 2.01
C GLU A 187 -6.96 -9.81 3.27
N ASP A 188 -6.13 -9.28 4.18
CA ASP A 188 -6.61 -8.58 5.38
C ASP A 188 -7.43 -7.34 5.04
N LEU A 189 -7.00 -6.55 4.05
CA LEU A 189 -7.70 -5.32 3.66
C LEU A 189 -8.91 -5.57 2.76
N ALA A 190 -8.97 -6.70 2.05
CA ALA A 190 -10.07 -7.01 1.13
C ALA A 190 -11.45 -6.93 1.79
N ALA A 191 -11.54 -7.30 3.07
CA ALA A 191 -12.77 -7.24 3.86
C ALA A 191 -13.32 -5.82 4.04
N LEU A 192 -12.49 -4.79 3.93
CA LEU A 192 -12.92 -3.39 4.10
C LEU A 192 -13.75 -2.88 2.92
N ARG A 193 -13.91 -3.64 1.83
CA ARG A 193 -14.66 -3.18 0.64
C ARG A 193 -16.12 -2.84 0.96
N SER A 194 -16.71 -3.53 1.93
CA SER A 194 -18.10 -3.31 2.37
C SER A 194 -18.26 -2.09 3.28
N GLU A 195 -17.15 -1.45 3.71
CA GLU A 195 -17.19 -0.29 4.58
C GLU A 195 -17.77 0.91 3.82
N PRO A 196 -18.84 1.56 4.34
CA PRO A 196 -19.48 2.68 3.66
C PRO A 196 -18.50 3.81 3.29
N ALA A 197 -17.51 4.05 4.14
CA ALA A 197 -16.46 5.04 3.93
C ALA A 197 -15.68 4.84 2.62
N LEU A 198 -15.58 3.60 2.13
CA LEU A 198 -14.87 3.29 0.90
C LEU A 198 -15.77 3.29 -0.34
N ALA A 199 -17.10 3.38 -0.17
CA ALA A 199 -18.06 3.38 -1.28
C ALA A 199 -17.81 2.26 -2.31
N GLY A 200 -17.50 1.05 -1.85
CA GLY A 200 -17.27 -0.12 -2.69
C GLY A 200 -15.92 -0.15 -3.44
N LEU A 201 -15.06 0.86 -3.25
CA LEU A 201 -13.71 0.88 -3.82
C LEU A 201 -12.86 -0.25 -3.25
N ASN A 202 -11.93 -0.74 -4.06
CA ASN A 202 -10.91 -1.71 -3.70
C ASN A 202 -10.00 -1.13 -2.60
N PRO A 203 -10.03 -1.70 -1.37
CA PRO A 203 -9.23 -1.17 -0.25
C PRO A 203 -7.73 -1.25 -0.50
N CYS A 204 -7.25 -2.29 -1.21
CA CYS A 204 -5.85 -2.44 -1.57
C CYS A 204 -5.42 -1.43 -2.63
N GLY A 205 -6.30 -1.13 -3.59
CA GLY A 205 -6.07 -0.08 -4.58
C GLY A 205 -5.96 1.28 -3.90
N LEU A 206 -6.90 1.55 -3.01
CA LEU A 206 -6.95 2.79 -2.25
C LEU A 206 -5.73 2.97 -1.35
N ALA A 207 -5.37 1.95 -0.57
CA ALA A 207 -4.21 2.00 0.32
C ALA A 207 -2.91 2.26 -0.47
N ARG A 208 -2.77 1.69 -1.68
CA ARG A 208 -1.64 2.00 -2.57
C ARG A 208 -1.64 3.45 -3.04
N LEU A 209 -2.80 4.00 -3.42
CA LEU A 209 -2.92 5.40 -3.84
C LEU A 209 -2.58 6.35 -2.70
N LEU A 210 -3.15 6.12 -1.52
CA LEU A 210 -2.92 6.94 -0.34
C LEU A 210 -1.47 6.83 0.14
N SER A 211 -0.87 5.64 0.07
CA SER A 211 0.55 5.47 0.38
C SER A 211 1.45 6.27 -0.56
N GLU A 212 1.13 6.34 -1.85
CA GLU A 212 1.87 7.14 -2.81
C GLU A 212 1.62 8.65 -2.65
N ALA A 213 0.41 9.05 -2.26
CA ALA A 213 0.06 10.43 -1.98
C ALA A 213 0.73 10.94 -0.69
N ASN A 214 0.78 10.15 0.39
CA ASN A 214 1.35 10.54 1.68
C ASN A 214 2.06 9.36 2.38
N PRO A 215 3.31 9.05 1.98
CA PRO A 215 4.05 7.91 2.52
C PRO A 215 4.38 8.03 4.01
N ALA A 216 4.27 9.22 4.60
CA ALA A 216 4.53 9.45 6.02
C ALA A 216 3.46 8.82 6.93
N GLN A 217 2.24 8.58 6.43
CA GLN A 217 1.13 8.00 7.20
C GLN A 217 0.83 6.54 6.84
N LEU A 218 1.09 6.14 5.60
CA LEU A 218 0.80 4.81 5.11
C LEU A 218 1.88 4.37 4.13
N VAL A 219 2.47 3.20 4.36
CA VAL A 219 3.54 2.64 3.54
C VAL A 219 3.05 1.36 2.88
N THR A 220 3.39 1.18 1.60
CA THR A 220 3.26 -0.07 0.87
C THR A 220 4.65 -0.69 0.71
N HIS A 221 4.85 -1.92 1.17
CA HIS A 221 6.12 -2.64 1.07
C HIS A 221 5.88 -4.05 0.54
N HIS A 222 6.57 -4.46 -0.52
CA HIS A 222 6.46 -5.78 -1.17
C HIS A 222 5.03 -6.37 -1.36
N GLY A 223 4.00 -5.52 -1.43
CA GLY A 223 2.61 -5.94 -1.65
C GLY A 223 1.71 -5.93 -0.41
N PHE A 224 2.26 -5.68 0.78
CA PHE A 224 1.51 -5.45 2.02
C PHE A 224 1.51 -3.97 2.42
N PHE A 225 0.74 -3.63 3.45
CA PHE A 225 0.55 -2.25 3.94
C PHE A 225 0.90 -2.12 5.41
N THR A 226 1.43 -0.95 5.80
CA THR A 226 1.84 -0.69 7.17
C THR A 226 1.79 0.79 7.54
N THR A 227 1.59 1.06 8.83
CA THR A 227 1.72 2.41 9.42
C THR A 227 3.13 2.69 9.94
N PHE A 228 4.03 1.70 9.91
CA PHE A 228 5.42 1.90 10.29
C PHE A 228 6.20 2.59 9.16
N GLN A 229 7.28 3.28 9.55
CA GLN A 229 8.18 3.88 8.58
C GLN A 229 8.90 2.81 7.77
N LYS A 230 9.16 3.10 6.49
CA LYS A 230 9.79 2.16 5.56
C LYS A 230 11.14 1.63 6.08
N GLY A 231 12.00 2.51 6.62
CA GLY A 231 13.30 2.11 7.15
C GLY A 231 13.22 1.08 8.27
N PHE A 232 12.28 1.23 9.20
CA PHE A 232 12.04 0.25 10.26
C PHE A 232 11.65 -1.12 9.69
N ILE A 233 10.78 -1.16 8.69
CA ILE A 233 10.35 -2.41 8.05
C ILE A 233 11.52 -3.08 7.32
N GLU A 234 12.34 -2.30 6.61
CA GLU A 234 13.53 -2.80 5.92
C GLU A 234 14.58 -3.36 6.91
N GLU A 235 14.77 -2.72 8.07
CA GLU A 235 15.65 -3.20 9.13
C GLU A 235 15.18 -4.53 9.73
N VAL A 236 13.88 -4.64 10.05
CA VAL A 236 13.29 -5.89 10.56
C VAL A 236 13.39 -7.00 9.52
N GLU A 237 13.06 -6.72 8.26
CA GLU A 237 13.18 -7.70 7.16
C GLU A 237 14.63 -8.16 6.99
N ALA A 238 15.59 -7.23 6.93
CA ALA A 238 17.01 -7.55 6.80
C ALA A 238 17.51 -8.42 7.97
N ARG A 239 17.07 -8.12 9.20
CA ARG A 239 17.39 -8.94 10.38
C ARG A 239 16.83 -10.36 10.25
N LEU A 240 15.56 -10.52 9.86
CA LEU A 240 14.95 -11.84 9.69
C LEU A 240 15.63 -12.65 8.58
N VAL A 241 15.98 -12.00 7.46
CA VAL A 241 16.75 -12.62 6.37
C VAL A 241 18.11 -13.08 6.85
N ALA A 242 18.83 -12.27 7.65
CA ALA A 242 20.12 -12.66 8.22
C ALA A 242 19.99 -13.90 9.14
N LEU A 243 18.94 -13.99 9.96
CA LEU A 243 18.68 -15.15 10.82
C LEU A 243 18.40 -16.42 10.02
N LEU A 244 17.64 -16.32 8.92
CA LEU A 244 17.41 -17.44 8.00
C LEU A 244 18.69 -17.83 7.26
N GLU A 245 19.54 -16.86 6.93
CA GLU A 245 20.84 -17.12 6.31
C GLU A 245 21.75 -17.91 7.25
N GLU A 246 21.91 -17.43 8.49
CA GLU A 246 22.73 -18.06 9.52
C GLU A 246 22.26 -19.48 9.84
N ALA A 247 20.95 -19.70 9.90
CA ALA A 247 20.39 -21.01 10.20
C ALA A 247 20.63 -22.04 9.08
N GLY A 248 20.68 -21.62 7.81
CA GLY A 248 20.86 -22.52 6.67
C GLY A 248 19.76 -23.60 6.51
N ALA A 249 18.67 -23.48 7.26
CA ALA A 249 17.59 -24.46 7.35
C ALA A 249 16.25 -23.77 7.66
N PRO A 250 15.11 -24.45 7.44
CA PRO A 250 13.80 -23.93 7.79
C PRO A 250 13.66 -23.61 9.29
N LEU A 251 13.27 -22.37 9.60
CA LEU A 251 12.93 -21.92 10.95
C LEU A 251 11.43 -21.68 11.08
N THR A 252 10.88 -22.03 12.23
CA THR A 252 9.51 -21.67 12.62
C THR A 252 9.41 -20.18 12.94
N ARG A 253 8.20 -19.64 12.86
CA ARG A 253 7.90 -18.28 13.31
C ARG A 253 8.33 -18.00 14.75
N ASP A 254 8.12 -18.94 15.67
CA ASP A 254 8.44 -18.75 17.08
C ASP A 254 9.97 -18.74 17.32
N GLU A 255 10.72 -19.52 16.55
CA GLU A 255 12.19 -19.43 16.53
C GLU A 255 12.68 -18.08 16.01
N LEU A 256 12.05 -17.55 14.95
CA LEU A 256 12.38 -16.25 14.40
C LEU A 256 12.06 -15.11 15.39
N CYS A 257 10.88 -15.13 16.02
CA CYS A 257 10.51 -14.17 17.08
C CYS A 257 11.58 -14.14 18.19
N ARG A 258 11.95 -15.32 18.70
CA ARG A 258 12.92 -15.47 19.79
C ARG A 258 14.32 -15.02 19.39
N LYS A 259 14.78 -15.36 18.18
CA LYS A 259 16.12 -15.00 17.68
C LYS A 259 16.24 -13.52 17.27
N ALA A 260 15.17 -12.92 16.77
CA ALA A 260 15.15 -11.49 16.42
C ALA A 260 15.19 -10.60 17.66
N GLY A 261 14.54 -11.05 18.74
CA GLY A 261 14.57 -10.38 20.03
C GLY A 261 13.65 -9.16 20.14
N PRO A 262 13.40 -8.69 21.38
CA PRO A 262 12.44 -7.62 21.65
C PRO A 262 12.90 -6.25 21.18
N GLU A 263 14.20 -6.03 20.95
CA GLU A 263 14.72 -4.76 20.45
C GLU A 263 14.26 -4.50 19.00
N ALA A 264 14.41 -5.50 18.12
CA ALA A 264 14.00 -5.40 16.73
C ALA A 264 12.47 -5.42 16.57
N LEU A 265 11.77 -6.20 17.39
CA LEU A 265 10.33 -6.45 17.24
C LEU A 265 9.45 -5.63 18.18
N GLY A 266 10.02 -4.96 19.18
CA GLY A 266 9.29 -4.27 20.25
C GLY A 266 8.22 -3.27 19.79
N PRO A 267 8.44 -2.51 18.70
CA PRO A 267 7.40 -1.62 18.15
C PRO A 267 6.18 -2.35 17.55
N LEU A 268 6.30 -3.64 17.22
CA LEU A 268 5.24 -4.45 16.63
C LEU A 268 4.31 -4.96 17.73
N LYS A 269 3.00 -4.68 17.62
CA LYS A 269 2.02 -5.16 18.61
C LYS A 269 1.74 -6.67 18.51
N ASP A 270 1.87 -7.22 17.29
CA ASP A 270 1.80 -8.65 17.01
C ASP A 270 3.05 -9.05 16.20
N PRO A 271 4.18 -9.32 16.87
CA PRO A 271 5.43 -9.69 16.19
C PRO A 271 5.30 -10.93 15.32
N ALA A 272 4.49 -11.91 15.75
CA ALA A 272 4.29 -13.16 15.04
C ALA A 272 3.57 -12.92 13.70
N GLY A 273 2.41 -12.25 13.73
CA GLY A 273 1.67 -11.90 12.52
C GLY A 273 2.48 -10.99 11.59
N ALA A 274 3.25 -10.05 12.15
CA ALA A 274 4.14 -9.18 11.39
C ALA A 274 5.25 -9.95 10.65
N ILE A 275 5.94 -10.87 11.34
CA ILE A 275 6.97 -11.73 10.72
C ILE A 275 6.37 -12.56 9.59
N GLU A 276 5.21 -13.17 9.82
CA GLU A 276 4.53 -13.94 8.79
C GLU A 276 4.22 -13.09 7.56
N CYS A 277 3.64 -11.90 7.75
CA CYS A 277 3.32 -10.99 6.66
C CYS A 277 4.58 -10.56 5.89
N LEU A 278 5.66 -10.18 6.59
CA LEU A 278 6.92 -9.75 6.00
C LEU A 278 7.54 -10.86 5.14
N LEU A 279 7.69 -12.06 5.70
CA LEU A 279 8.37 -13.17 5.01
C LEU A 279 7.53 -13.79 3.89
N ASP A 280 6.20 -13.79 4.03
CA ASP A 280 5.29 -14.17 2.95
C ASP A 280 5.42 -13.25 1.72
N HIS A 281 5.79 -11.98 1.92
CA HIS A 281 5.96 -11.01 0.85
C HIS A 281 7.42 -10.80 0.42
N CYS A 282 8.40 -11.24 1.22
CA CYS A 282 9.82 -11.14 0.87
C CYS A 282 10.16 -12.07 -0.32
N PRO A 283 10.69 -11.55 -1.45
CA PRO A 283 10.95 -12.35 -2.66
C PRO A 283 12.01 -13.45 -2.49
N ALA A 284 12.97 -13.25 -1.59
CA ALA A 284 14.07 -14.17 -1.34
C ALA A 284 13.70 -15.37 -0.44
N VAL A 285 12.55 -15.27 0.25
CA VAL A 285 12.12 -16.20 1.29
C VAL A 285 11.03 -17.13 0.75
N ALA A 286 11.17 -18.42 1.03
CA ALA A 286 10.13 -19.43 0.90
C ALA A 286 9.31 -19.50 2.19
N ALA A 287 8.01 -19.73 2.05
CA ALA A 287 7.09 -19.98 3.17
C ALA A 287 6.42 -21.34 2.98
N ALA A 288 6.67 -22.26 3.91
CA ALA A 288 6.04 -23.57 3.95
C ALA A 288 4.65 -23.48 4.59
N LYS A 289 3.77 -24.42 4.23
CA LYS A 289 2.39 -24.49 4.75
C LYS A 289 2.33 -24.83 6.25
N ASP A 290 3.40 -25.39 6.79
CA ASP A 290 3.54 -25.73 8.22
C ASP A 290 4.07 -24.56 9.06
N GLY A 291 4.19 -23.35 8.49
CA GLY A 291 4.62 -22.15 9.21
C GLY A 291 6.13 -21.99 9.34
N ARG A 292 6.92 -22.78 8.60
CA ARG A 292 8.37 -22.61 8.51
C ARG A 292 8.78 -21.72 7.33
N TYR A 293 9.89 -21.01 7.53
CA TYR A 293 10.48 -20.08 6.57
C TYR A 293 11.94 -20.43 6.31
N PHE A 294 12.39 -20.24 5.07
CA PHE A 294 13.78 -20.43 4.69
C PHE A 294 14.12 -19.60 3.45
N LEU A 295 15.40 -19.28 3.25
CA LEU A 295 15.84 -18.64 2.02
C LEU A 295 16.02 -19.66 0.91
N TYR A 296 15.64 -19.29 -0.32
CA TYR A 296 15.80 -20.19 -1.48
C TYR A 296 17.25 -20.56 -1.75
N ARG A 297 18.21 -19.69 -1.41
CA ARG A 297 19.63 -19.87 -1.77
C ARG A 297 20.36 -20.91 -0.91
N ASN A 298 20.02 -21.03 0.38
CA ASN A 298 20.73 -21.91 1.31
C ASN A 298 19.80 -22.89 2.03
N GLY A 299 18.66 -22.44 2.57
CA GLY A 299 17.73 -23.30 3.32
C GLY A 299 16.88 -24.24 2.47
N ALA A 300 16.75 -23.97 1.16
CA ALA A 300 16.02 -24.86 0.26
C ALA A 300 16.68 -26.24 0.11
N GLN A 301 18.01 -26.35 0.30
CA GLN A 301 18.73 -27.61 0.23
C GLN A 301 18.33 -28.53 1.39
N ALA A 302 18.31 -28.01 2.62
CA ALA A 302 17.84 -28.75 3.78
C ALA A 302 16.37 -29.18 3.61
N PHE A 303 15.53 -28.28 3.10
CA PHE A 303 14.11 -28.56 2.89
C PHE A 303 13.86 -29.62 1.81
N VAL A 304 14.59 -29.63 0.69
CA VAL A 304 14.41 -30.66 -0.35
C VAL A 304 14.88 -32.04 0.14
N VAL A 305 15.92 -32.10 0.99
CA VAL A 305 16.36 -33.35 1.63
C VAL A 305 15.28 -33.88 2.57
N GLU A 306 14.64 -33.02 3.36
CA GLU A 306 13.50 -33.39 4.22
C GLU A 306 12.34 -33.97 3.39
N ILE A 307 11.97 -33.31 2.28
CA ILE A 307 10.91 -33.79 1.38
C ILE A 307 11.27 -35.16 0.81
N LEU A 308 12.47 -35.33 0.25
CA LEU A 308 12.93 -36.60 -0.30
C LEU A 308 12.95 -37.72 0.73
N SER A 309 13.28 -37.42 1.98
CA SER A 309 13.33 -38.41 3.07
C SER A 309 11.96 -39.02 3.38
N ARG A 310 10.86 -38.35 3.02
CA ARG A 310 9.48 -38.79 3.24
C ARG A 310 8.81 -39.37 1.99
N MET A 311 9.49 -39.36 0.85
CA MET A 311 8.96 -39.84 -0.43
C MET A 311 9.45 -41.26 -0.73
N GLU A 312 8.71 -41.97 -1.58
CA GLU A 312 9.22 -43.16 -2.26
C GLU A 312 10.39 -42.76 -3.18
N ARG A 313 11.57 -43.33 -2.91
CA ARG A 313 12.82 -43.04 -3.61
C ARG A 313 13.36 -44.30 -4.30
N PRO A 314 14.09 -44.16 -5.42
CA PRO A 314 14.46 -42.90 -6.08
C PRO A 314 13.28 -42.29 -6.87
N ALA A 315 13.26 -40.96 -7.02
CA ALA A 315 12.11 -40.24 -7.58
C ALA A 315 12.49 -39.33 -8.76
N HIS A 316 11.59 -39.23 -9.75
CA HIS A 316 11.77 -38.31 -10.85
C HIS A 316 11.60 -36.84 -10.40
N TYR A 317 12.42 -35.90 -10.90
CA TYR A 317 12.44 -34.50 -10.46
C TYR A 317 11.07 -33.80 -10.53
N ARG A 318 10.19 -34.20 -11.47
CA ARG A 318 8.82 -33.67 -11.55
C ARG A 318 7.98 -34.05 -10.32
N LYS A 319 8.10 -35.29 -9.83
CA LYS A 319 7.43 -35.72 -8.59
C LYS A 319 7.99 -34.95 -7.39
N ILE A 320 9.31 -34.77 -7.34
CA ILE A 320 9.97 -33.98 -6.28
C ILE A 320 9.51 -32.51 -6.33
N THR A 321 9.44 -31.91 -7.53
CA THR A 321 8.94 -30.54 -7.72
C THR A 321 7.50 -30.41 -7.25
N ALA A 322 6.63 -31.39 -7.55
CA ALA A 322 5.25 -31.39 -7.10
C ALA A 322 5.15 -31.46 -5.58
N ALA A 323 5.84 -32.40 -4.93
CA ALA A 323 5.85 -32.53 -3.47
C ALA A 323 6.42 -31.28 -2.77
N PHE A 324 7.51 -30.72 -3.29
CA PHE A 324 8.08 -29.46 -2.79
C PHE A 324 7.07 -28.30 -2.89
N ASN A 325 6.41 -28.14 -4.03
CA ASN A 325 5.41 -27.09 -4.24
C ASN A 325 4.10 -27.32 -3.47
N GLU A 326 3.79 -28.57 -3.15
CA GLU A 326 2.67 -28.93 -2.29
C GLU A 326 2.93 -28.51 -0.85
N ALA A 327 4.18 -28.59 -0.38
CA ALA A 327 4.59 -28.14 0.94
C ALA A 327 4.70 -26.60 1.06
N LEU A 328 4.75 -25.85 -0.04
CA LEU A 328 4.85 -24.39 -0.04
C LEU A 328 3.50 -23.68 -0.17
N LYS A 329 3.43 -22.43 0.34
CA LYS A 329 2.32 -21.51 0.06
C LYS A 329 2.19 -21.26 -1.45
N PRO A 330 0.98 -21.07 -2.01
CA PRO A 330 0.76 -21.00 -3.47
C PRO A 330 1.65 -19.99 -4.21
N LEU A 331 1.84 -18.79 -3.64
CA LEU A 331 2.66 -17.72 -4.24
C LEU A 331 4.17 -17.99 -4.20
N LYS A 332 4.62 -19.01 -3.47
CA LYS A 332 6.03 -19.36 -3.27
C LYS A 332 6.50 -20.56 -4.08
N ARG A 333 5.61 -21.17 -4.88
CA ARG A 333 5.90 -22.33 -5.72
C ARG A 333 6.97 -22.02 -6.76
N LYS A 334 7.75 -23.03 -7.13
CA LYS A 334 8.87 -22.93 -8.07
C LYS A 334 8.71 -23.89 -9.26
N GLY A 335 9.26 -23.49 -10.39
CA GLY A 335 9.27 -24.31 -11.59
C GLY A 335 10.30 -25.45 -11.53
N ALA A 336 10.17 -26.38 -12.47
CA ALA A 336 11.09 -27.51 -12.65
C ALA A 336 12.56 -27.11 -12.79
N GLY A 337 12.86 -26.00 -13.49
CA GLY A 337 14.23 -25.54 -13.69
C GLY A 337 14.93 -25.18 -12.38
N PHE A 338 14.22 -24.49 -11.47
CA PHE A 338 14.72 -24.22 -10.12
C PHE A 338 14.98 -25.53 -9.36
N MET A 339 14.05 -26.48 -9.41
CA MET A 339 14.19 -27.76 -8.70
C MET A 339 15.39 -28.57 -9.20
N LEU A 340 15.62 -28.62 -10.51
CA LEU A 340 16.80 -29.29 -11.07
C LEU A 340 18.10 -28.64 -10.60
N GLY A 341 18.19 -27.31 -10.64
CA GLY A 341 19.35 -26.58 -10.11
C GLY A 341 19.58 -26.87 -8.63
N LEU A 342 18.50 -26.90 -7.83
CA LEU A 342 18.56 -27.20 -6.40
C LEU A 342 19.05 -28.64 -6.13
N LEU A 343 18.51 -29.63 -6.83
CA LEU A 343 18.90 -31.04 -6.69
C LEU A 343 20.36 -31.27 -7.07
N ILE A 344 20.86 -30.59 -8.10
CA ILE A 344 22.28 -30.66 -8.51
C ILE A 344 23.18 -30.01 -7.47
N ALA A 345 22.77 -28.86 -6.92
CA ALA A 345 23.57 -28.12 -5.94
C ALA A 345 23.54 -28.73 -4.52
N THR A 346 22.63 -29.65 -4.24
CA THR A 346 22.47 -30.27 -2.91
C THR A 346 23.38 -31.50 -2.78
N PRO A 347 24.45 -31.49 -1.95
CA PRO A 347 25.45 -32.57 -1.94
C PRO A 347 24.90 -33.95 -1.54
N ARG A 348 23.79 -33.99 -0.80
CA ARG A 348 23.10 -35.22 -0.37
C ARG A 348 22.25 -35.85 -1.48
N CYS A 349 21.91 -35.11 -2.53
CA CYS A 349 21.14 -35.62 -3.65
C CYS A 349 22.07 -36.24 -4.69
N THR A 350 21.74 -37.43 -5.17
CA THR A 350 22.49 -38.12 -6.24
C THR A 350 21.56 -38.45 -7.39
N ARG A 351 22.01 -38.18 -8.62
CA ARG A 351 21.29 -38.58 -9.82
C ARG A 351 21.60 -40.04 -10.13
N VAL A 352 20.59 -40.90 -10.08
CA VAL A 352 20.72 -42.34 -10.36
C VAL A 352 20.36 -42.70 -11.81
N ASP A 353 19.52 -41.89 -12.45
CA ASP A 353 19.15 -42.02 -13.87
C ASP A 353 18.69 -40.66 -14.44
N ARG A 354 18.34 -40.59 -15.72
CA ARG A 354 17.88 -39.38 -16.41
C ARG A 354 16.66 -38.77 -15.71
N GLY A 355 16.93 -37.72 -14.92
CA GLY A 355 15.92 -37.00 -14.17
C GLY A 355 15.44 -37.72 -12.91
N ILE A 356 16.08 -38.83 -12.52
CA ILE A 356 15.76 -39.59 -11.31
C ILE A 356 16.85 -39.32 -10.26
N TYR A 357 16.41 -38.91 -9.07
CA TYR A 357 17.27 -38.55 -7.95
C TYR A 357 16.95 -39.38 -6.70
N ASP A 358 17.99 -39.66 -5.92
CA ASP A 358 17.92 -40.31 -4.60
C ASP A 358 18.73 -39.50 -3.58
N LEU A 359 18.62 -39.84 -2.29
CA LEU A 359 19.53 -39.37 -1.24
C LEU A 359 20.67 -40.37 -1.04
N LYS A 360 21.88 -39.85 -0.83
CA LYS A 360 23.02 -40.66 -0.38
C LYS A 360 22.71 -41.30 0.98
N ALA A 361 23.16 -42.54 1.18
CA ALA A 361 23.17 -43.17 2.49
C ALA A 361 24.00 -42.33 3.47
N GLU A 362 23.53 -42.22 4.72
CA GLU A 362 24.23 -41.50 5.79
C GLU A 362 25.52 -42.20 6.22
#